data_AF-A0A970F9S3-F1
#
_entry.id   AF-A0A970F9S3-F1
#
_cell.length_a   1.000
_cell.length_b   1.000
_cell.length_c   1.000
_cell.angle_alpha   90.00
_cell.angle_beta   90.00
_cell.angle_gamma   90.00
#
_symmetry.space_group_name_H-M   'P 1'
#
loop_
_entity.id
_entity.type
_entity.pdbx_description
1 polymer ?
#
loop_
_entity_poly.entity_id
_entity_poly.type
_entity_poly.pdbx_seq_one_letter_code
_entity_poly.pdbx_strand_id
1 'polypeptide(L)'
;MKRGANQLWRAFLGLGLGLIWLIPFYLMVINSFKTKQEIFTNPLKIPENFTFANYPAAFKELDFLKTLFNSLLITIMSVVIIILFSA
;
A
#
# COMPACT_ATOMS: atom_id res chain seq x y z
N MET A 1 -10.51 35.39 -18.25
CA MET A 1 -11.11 34.83 -17.02
C MET A 1 -11.53 33.35 -17.09
N LYS A 2 -12.15 32.84 -18.17
CA LYS A 2 -12.69 31.44 -18.21
C LYS A 2 -11.64 30.32 -18.08
N ARG A 3 -10.39 30.56 -18.48
CA ARG A 3 -9.29 29.56 -18.38
C ARG A 3 -8.84 29.28 -16.94
N GLY A 4 -8.87 30.28 -16.05
CA GLY A 4 -8.43 30.11 -14.65
C GLY A 4 -9.42 29.30 -13.81
N ALA A 5 -10.72 29.54 -13.98
CA ALA A 5 -11.76 28.76 -13.30
C ALA A 5 -11.70 27.27 -13.65
N ASN A 6 -11.45 26.93 -14.93
CA ASN A 6 -11.32 25.55 -15.37
C ASN A 6 -10.05 24.87 -14.84
N GLN A 7 -8.98 25.62 -14.55
CA GLN A 7 -7.76 25.08 -13.94
C GLN A 7 -7.96 24.77 -12.46
N LEU A 8 -8.61 25.67 -11.72
CA LEU A 8 -8.90 25.47 -10.29
C LEU A 8 -9.81 24.26 -10.09
N TRP A 9 -10.88 24.13 -10.86
CA TRP A 9 -11.76 22.96 -10.82
C TRP A 9 -11.02 21.65 -11.07
N ARG A 10 -10.15 21.60 -12.10
CA ARG A 10 -9.33 20.42 -12.39
C ARG A 10 -8.35 20.11 -11.25
N ALA A 11 -7.79 21.13 -10.61
CA ALA A 11 -6.91 20.94 -9.45
C ALA A 11 -7.67 20.35 -8.26
N PHE A 12 -8.86 20.87 -7.94
CA PHE A 12 -9.71 20.32 -6.87
C PHE A 12 -10.11 18.87 -7.16
N LEU A 13 -10.52 18.56 -8.39
CA LEU A 13 -10.82 17.18 -8.80
C LEU A 13 -9.58 16.27 -8.68
N GLY A 14 -8.43 16.72 -9.16
CA GLY A 14 -7.19 15.95 -9.06
C GLY A 14 -6.77 15.67 -7.63
N LEU A 15 -6.88 16.67 -6.73
CA LEU A 15 -6.63 16.50 -5.30
C LEU A 15 -7.62 15.53 -4.67
N GLY A 16 -8.93 15.66 -4.97
CA GLY A 16 -9.95 14.76 -4.47
C GLY A 16 -9.71 13.31 -4.88
N LEU A 17 -9.40 13.07 -6.16
CA LEU A 17 -9.07 11.74 -6.67
C LEU A 17 -7.78 11.19 -6.04
N GLY A 18 -6.77 12.03 -5.84
CA GLY A 18 -5.53 11.66 -5.15
C GLY A 18 -5.78 11.22 -3.70
N LEU A 19 -6.63 11.93 -2.97
CA LEU A 19 -7.01 11.55 -1.60
C LEU A 19 -7.78 10.22 -1.56
N ILE A 20 -8.70 10.00 -2.50
CA ILE A 20 -9.43 8.73 -2.62
C ILE A 20 -8.46 7.59 -2.92
N TRP A 21 -7.49 7.82 -3.79
CA TRP A 21 -6.46 6.83 -4.13
C TRP A 21 -5.58 6.44 -2.93
N LEU A 22 -5.40 7.32 -1.95
CA LEU A 22 -4.65 7.05 -0.73
C LEU A 22 -5.42 6.25 0.33
N ILE A 23 -6.75 6.14 0.23
CA ILE A 23 -7.59 5.38 1.18
C ILE A 23 -7.08 3.94 1.42
N PRO A 24 -6.76 3.11 0.41
CA PRO A 24 -6.24 1.76 0.64
C PRO A 24 -4.92 1.74 1.43
N PHE A 25 -4.05 2.73 1.23
CA PHE A 25 -2.79 2.84 1.99
C PHE A 25 -3.05 3.26 3.44
N TYR A 26 -3.97 4.20 3.67
CA TYR A 26 -4.44 4.54 5.01
C TYR A 26 -4.98 3.29 5.72
N LEU A 27 -5.84 2.52 5.06
CA LEU A 27 -6.39 1.27 5.60
C LEU A 27 -5.30 0.23 5.91
N MET A 28 -4.32 0.07 5.02
CA MET A 28 -3.19 -0.84 5.22
C MET A 28 -2.41 -0.47 6.50
N VAL A 29 -2.11 0.81 6.68
CA VAL A 29 -1.35 1.30 7.84
C VAL A 29 -2.16 1.13 9.13
N ILE A 30 -3.39 1.63 9.20
CA ILE A 30 -4.17 1.55 10.45
C ILE A 30 -4.50 0.11 10.83
N ASN A 31 -4.81 -0.76 9.86
CA ASN A 31 -5.16 -2.15 10.14
C ASN A 31 -3.93 -2.97 10.54
N SER A 32 -2.72 -2.57 10.12
CA SER A 32 -1.49 -3.21 10.58
C SER A 32 -1.28 -3.09 12.09
N PHE A 33 -1.87 -2.07 12.73
CA PHE A 33 -1.78 -1.84 14.18
C PHE A 33 -3.02 -2.31 14.97
N LYS A 34 -4.00 -2.93 14.32
CA LYS A 34 -5.25 -3.37 14.96
C LYS A 34 -5.22 -4.83 15.35
N THR A 35 -6.04 -5.21 16.32
CA THR A 35 -6.37 -6.62 16.55
C THR A 35 -7.19 -7.21 15.40
N LYS A 36 -7.15 -8.53 15.21
CA LYS A 36 -7.96 -9.21 14.16
C LYS A 36 -9.45 -8.87 14.29
N GLN A 37 -9.97 -8.78 15.52
CA GLN A 37 -11.37 -8.42 15.78
C GLN A 37 -11.70 -7.02 15.25
N GLU A 38 -10.89 -6.01 15.55
CA GLU A 38 -11.11 -4.61 15.10
C GLU A 38 -11.02 -4.46 13.58
N ILE A 39 -10.19 -5.26 12.91
CA ILE A 39 -10.10 -5.29 11.45
C ILE A 39 -11.44 -5.73 10.83
N PHE A 40 -12.10 -6.73 11.41
CA PHE A 40 -13.38 -7.25 10.90
C PHE A 40 -14.59 -6.42 11.34
N THR A 41 -14.57 -5.77 12.50
CA THR A 41 -15.72 -4.99 12.99
C THR A 41 -15.75 -3.56 12.45
N ASN A 42 -14.60 -2.88 12.38
CA ASN A 42 -14.54 -1.50 11.89
C ASN A 42 -13.19 -1.17 11.23
N PRO A 43 -13.03 -1.51 9.94
CA PRO A 43 -11.75 -1.33 9.25
C PRO A 43 -11.37 0.14 9.03
N LEU A 44 -12.33 1.07 8.94
CA LEU A 44 -12.06 2.49 8.63
C LEU A 44 -11.63 3.31 9.85
N LYS A 45 -12.00 2.88 11.05
CA LYS A 45 -11.69 3.59 12.31
C LYS A 45 -10.20 3.50 12.64
N ILE A 46 -9.67 4.47 13.38
CA ILE A 46 -8.33 4.38 13.98
C ILE A 46 -8.34 3.23 15.02
N PRO A 47 -7.22 2.50 15.24
CA PRO A 47 -7.14 1.46 16.27
C PRO A 47 -7.56 1.97 17.65
N GLU A 48 -8.45 1.23 18.33
CA GLU A 48 -8.74 1.46 19.75
C GLU A 48 -7.67 0.80 20.61
N ASN A 49 -7.24 -0.41 20.20
CA ASN A 49 -6.17 -1.18 20.81
C ASN A 49 -4.97 -1.24 19.86
N PHE A 50 -4.03 -0.32 20.04
CA PHE A 50 -2.81 -0.26 19.25
C PHE A 50 -1.89 -1.44 19.57
N THR A 51 -1.49 -2.22 18.57
CA THR A 51 -0.63 -3.39 18.74
C THR A 51 0.33 -3.60 17.57
N PHE A 52 1.54 -4.08 17.87
CA PHE A 52 2.50 -4.52 16.85
C PHE A 52 2.42 -6.01 16.55
N ALA A 53 1.51 -6.76 17.17
CA ALA A 53 1.46 -8.23 17.09
C ALA A 53 1.32 -8.77 15.66
N ASN A 54 0.73 -8.00 14.74
CA ASN A 54 0.58 -8.40 13.34
C ASN A 54 1.91 -8.48 12.60
N TYR A 55 2.93 -7.70 12.98
CA TYR A 55 4.23 -7.71 12.31
C TYR A 55 5.00 -9.03 12.50
N PRO A 56 5.29 -9.50 13.73
CA PRO A 56 5.95 -10.78 13.93
C PRO A 56 5.07 -11.96 13.49
N ALA A 57 3.74 -11.84 13.61
CA ALA A 57 2.82 -12.85 13.10
C ALA A 57 2.92 -12.99 11.58
N ALA A 58 2.83 -11.88 10.83
CA ALA A 58 2.96 -11.87 9.38
C ALA A 58 4.36 -12.33 8.94
N PHE A 59 5.42 -11.95 9.68
CA PHE A 59 6.78 -12.38 9.37
C PHE A 59 6.92 -13.91 9.37
N LYS A 60 6.26 -14.58 10.32
CA LYS A 60 6.24 -16.04 10.45
C LYS A 60 5.24 -16.70 9.49
N GLU A 61 4.00 -16.22 9.45
CA GLU A 61 2.92 -16.82 8.64
C GLU A 61 3.20 -16.72 7.13
N LEU A 62 3.91 -15.70 6.68
CA LEU A 62 4.25 -15.50 5.26
C LEU A 62 5.59 -16.11 4.84
N ASP A 63 6.30 -16.78 5.76
CA ASP A 63 7.71 -17.16 5.59
C ASP A 63 8.51 -15.98 4.98
N PHE A 64 8.41 -14.81 5.59
CA PHE A 64 8.69 -13.52 4.94
C PHE A 64 10.06 -13.48 4.25
N LEU A 65 11.11 -13.98 4.90
CA LEU A 65 12.47 -14.01 4.34
C LEU A 65 12.58 -14.89 3.09
N LYS A 66 11.92 -16.05 3.08
CA LYS A 66 11.91 -16.96 1.94
C LYS A 66 11.17 -16.32 0.77
N THR A 67 10.00 -15.76 1.03
CA THR A 67 9.18 -15.08 0.02
C THR A 67 9.91 -13.86 -0.55
N LEU A 68 10.54 -13.05 0.31
CA LEU A 68 11.35 -11.90 -0.10
C LEU A 68 12.52 -12.31 -1.00
N PHE A 69 13.25 -13.36 -0.61
CA PHE A 69 14.39 -13.84 -1.40
C PHE A 69 13.94 -14.38 -2.77
N ASN A 70 12.84 -15.14 -2.81
CA ASN A 70 12.28 -15.64 -4.07
C ASN A 70 11.89 -14.49 -5.00
N SER A 71 11.18 -13.48 -4.51
CA SER A 71 10.82 -12.30 -5.29
C SER A 71 12.04 -11.55 -5.80
N LEU A 72 13.02 -11.31 -4.92
CA LEU A 72 14.25 -10.62 -5.27
C LEU A 72 15.03 -11.37 -6.36
N LEU A 73 15.17 -12.69 -6.22
CA LEU A 73 15.84 -13.54 -7.21
C LEU A 73 15.14 -13.45 -8.57
N ILE A 74 13.82 -13.59 -8.60
CA ILE A 74 13.04 -13.49 -9.84
C ILE A 74 13.20 -12.11 -10.47
N THR A 75 13.11 -11.04 -9.69
CA THR A 75 13.29 -9.67 -10.20
C THR A 75 14.68 -9.47 -10.78
N ILE A 76 15.74 -9.88 -10.08
CA ILE A 76 17.12 -9.73 -10.57
C ILE A 76 17.31 -10.50 -11.87
N MET A 77 16.93 -11.77 -11.91
CA MET A 77 17.05 -12.61 -13.11
C MET A 77 16.26 -12.02 -14.28
N SER A 78 15.04 -11.54 -14.03
CA SER A 78 14.21 -10.92 -15.06
C SER A 78 14.86 -9.66 -15.61
N VAL A 79 15.36 -8.78 -14.75
CA VAL A 79 16.03 -7.53 -15.16
C VAL A 79 17.30 -7.82 -15.95
N VAL A 80 18.10 -8.81 -15.54
CA VAL A 80 19.31 -9.23 -16.27
C VAL A 80 18.95 -9.70 -17.67
N ILE A 81 17.95 -10.59 -17.81
CA ILE A 81 17.48 -11.06 -19.12
C ILE A 81 16.97 -9.89 -19.96
N ILE A 82 16.12 -9.02 -19.39
CA ILE A 82 15.59 -7.85 -20.10
C ILE A 82 16.74 -7.00 -20.66
N ILE A 83 17.76 -6.68 -19.85
CA ILE A 83 18.90 -5.87 -20.29
C ILE A 83 19.70 -6.55 -21.41
N LEU A 84 19.91 -7.87 -21.31
CA LEU A 84 20.66 -8.62 -22.32
C LEU A 84 19.94 -8.66 -23.69
N PHE A 85 18.62 -8.60 -23.69
CA PHE A 85 17.78 -8.71 -24.90
C PHE A 85 17.04 -7.40 -25.25
N SER A 86 17.31 -6.27 -24.58
CA SER A 86 16.59 -5.01 -24.81
C SER A 86 17.09 -4.18 -26.00
N ALA A 87 18.18 -4.61 -26.65
CA ALA A 87 18.75 -4.00 -27.85
C ALA A 87 18.35 -4.79 -29.10
#